data_AF-A0A7X6U755-F1
#
_entry.id   AF-A0A7X6U755-F1
#
_cell.length_a   1.000
_cell.length_b   1.000
_cell.length_c   1.000
_cell.angle_alpha   90.00
_cell.angle_beta   90.00
_cell.angle_gamma   90.00
#
_symmetry.space_group_name_H-M   'P 1'
#
loop_
_entity.id
_entity.type
_entity.pdbx_description
1 polymer ?
#
loop_
_entity_poly.entity_id
_entity_poly.type
_entity_poly.pdbx_seq_one_letter_code
_entity_poly.pdbx_strand_id
1 'polypeptide(L)'
;ELDEVWAREKGRELARLERGLDPAYVAAFRREVGDLLRKPATAKRLTASLMKNHAYYRKETGQKLETIGADDARRNITTIARELTLLERAAAEAGRFIGSAPVLYAGRLPSGGKAGRLRRQLAEAEGEPQ
;
A
#
# COMPACT_ATOMS: atom_id res chain seq x y z
N GLU A 1 11.03 -3.84 5.32
CA GLU A 1 9.88 -4.47 4.63
C GLU A 1 9.28 -5.54 5.52
N LEU A 2 8.02 -5.93 5.32
CA LEU A 2 7.32 -6.92 6.16
C LEU A 2 8.00 -8.31 6.08
N ASP A 3 8.55 -8.63 4.91
CA ASP A 3 9.39 -9.80 4.64
C ASP A 3 10.25 -9.50 3.39
N GLU A 4 11.51 -9.12 3.60
CA GLU A 4 12.42 -8.67 2.53
C GLU A 4 12.86 -9.84 1.62
N VAL A 5 13.00 -11.04 2.19
CA VAL A 5 13.38 -12.24 1.43
C VAL A 5 12.24 -12.60 0.48
N TRP A 6 11.02 -12.72 1.01
CA TRP A 6 9.82 -12.97 0.21
C TRP A 6 9.62 -11.88 -0.85
N ALA A 7 9.80 -10.60 -0.50
CA ALA A 7 9.63 -9.50 -1.45
C ALA A 7 10.61 -9.58 -2.63
N ARG A 8 11.89 -9.88 -2.37
CA ARG A 8 12.89 -10.06 -3.44
C ARG A 8 12.64 -11.28 -4.30
N GLU A 9 12.18 -12.37 -3.71
CA GLU A 9 11.81 -13.59 -4.45
C GLU A 9 10.60 -13.35 -5.34
N LYS A 10 9.54 -12.76 -4.79
CA LYS A 10 8.35 -12.40 -5.56
C LYS A 10 8.64 -11.38 -6.65
N GLY A 11 9.50 -10.39 -6.41
CA GLY A 11 9.92 -9.46 -7.46
C GLY A 11 10.57 -10.18 -8.65
N ARG A 12 11.43 -11.17 -8.39
CA ARG A 12 12.06 -12.00 -9.42
C ARG A 12 11.05 -12.90 -10.14
N GLU A 13 10.08 -13.45 -9.42
CA GLU A 13 8.98 -14.24 -9.98
C GLU A 13 8.13 -13.38 -10.93
N LEU A 14 7.67 -12.21 -10.48
CA LEU A 14 6.85 -11.29 -11.25
C LEU A 14 7.55 -10.82 -12.53
N ALA A 15 8.86 -10.56 -12.47
CA ALA A 15 9.64 -10.14 -13.63
C ALA A 15 9.74 -11.21 -14.73
N ARG A 16 9.50 -12.48 -14.41
CA ARG A 16 9.52 -13.61 -15.35
C ARG A 16 8.16 -13.94 -15.94
N LEU A 17 7.09 -13.29 -15.48
CA LEU A 17 5.75 -13.57 -15.97
C LEU A 17 5.58 -13.10 -17.41
N GLU A 18 5.08 -13.99 -18.26
CA GLU A 18 4.73 -13.68 -19.64
C GLU A 18 3.38 -12.96 -19.74
N ARG A 19 3.08 -12.42 -20.92
CA ARG A 19 1.79 -11.75 -21.16
C ARG A 19 0.65 -12.76 -21.14
N GLY A 20 -0.39 -12.47 -20.36
CA GLY A 20 -1.59 -13.32 -20.25
C GLY A 20 -1.51 -14.24 -19.04
N LEU A 21 -1.64 -13.64 -17.86
CA LEU A 21 -1.62 -14.35 -16.58
C LEU A 21 -2.82 -15.29 -16.44
N ASP A 22 -2.58 -16.48 -15.92
CA ASP A 22 -3.61 -17.40 -15.47
C ASP A 22 -4.43 -16.76 -14.33
N PRO A 23 -5.78 -16.66 -14.45
CA PRO A 23 -6.63 -16.19 -13.36
C PRO A 23 -6.40 -16.93 -12.03
N ALA A 24 -6.07 -18.23 -12.05
CA ALA A 24 -5.79 -19.00 -10.84
C ALA A 24 -4.52 -18.49 -10.13
N TYR A 25 -3.48 -18.15 -10.89
CA TYR A 25 -2.27 -17.52 -10.37
C TYR A 25 -2.58 -16.15 -9.75
N VAL A 26 -3.38 -15.32 -10.42
CA VAL A 26 -3.77 -13.99 -9.90
C VAL A 26 -4.50 -14.11 -8.57
N ALA A 27 -5.45 -15.04 -8.45
CA ALA A 27 -6.19 -15.28 -7.23
C ALA A 27 -5.28 -15.77 -6.08
N ALA A 28 -4.36 -16.70 -6.37
CA ALA A 28 -3.39 -17.19 -5.40
C ALA A 28 -2.44 -16.08 -4.92
N PHE A 29 -1.90 -15.29 -5.85
CA PHE A 29 -1.02 -14.17 -5.54
C PHE A 29 -1.73 -13.11 -4.69
N ARG A 30 -2.98 -12.77 -5.02
CA ARG A 30 -3.80 -11.85 -4.20
C ARG A 30 -3.98 -12.36 -2.78
N ARG A 31 -4.19 -13.67 -2.59
CA ARG A 31 -4.28 -14.30 -1.26
C ARG A 31 -2.96 -14.17 -0.50
N GLU A 32 -1.83 -14.51 -1.13
CA GLU A 32 -0.49 -14.42 -0.52
C GLU A 32 -0.16 -13.00 -0.06
N VAL A 33 -0.43 -12.00 -0.91
CA VAL A 33 -0.27 -10.58 -0.55
C VAL A 33 -1.19 -10.22 0.62
N GLY A 34 -2.44 -10.65 0.60
CA GLY A 34 -3.39 -10.44 1.70
C GLY A 34 -2.89 -11.02 3.02
N ASP A 35 -2.36 -12.23 3.01
CA ASP A 35 -1.80 -12.89 4.20
C ASP A 35 -0.57 -12.15 4.73
N LEU A 36 0.28 -11.63 3.84
CA LEU A 36 1.42 -10.80 4.24
C LEU A 36 0.97 -9.48 4.89
N LEU A 37 -0.02 -8.80 4.31
CA LEU A 37 -0.54 -7.52 4.81
C LEU A 37 -1.26 -7.65 6.16
N ARG A 38 -1.81 -8.83 6.48
CA ARG A 38 -2.41 -9.11 7.78
C ARG A 38 -1.40 -9.29 8.91
N LYS A 39 -0.11 -9.50 8.59
CA LYS A 39 0.92 -9.65 9.63
C LYS A 39 1.02 -8.33 10.42
N PRO A 40 0.81 -8.35 11.74
CA PRO A 40 0.83 -7.13 12.53
C PRO A 40 2.22 -6.49 12.50
N ALA A 41 2.25 -5.16 12.35
CA ALA A 41 3.49 -4.40 12.49
C ALA A 41 3.81 -4.19 13.98
N THR A 42 5.10 -4.16 14.31
CA THR A 42 5.54 -3.83 15.67
C THR A 42 5.44 -2.32 15.92
N ALA A 43 5.21 -1.91 17.17
CA ALA A 43 5.19 -0.50 17.55
C ALA A 43 6.47 0.23 17.09
N LYS A 44 7.63 -0.40 17.25
CA LYS A 44 8.93 0.13 16.76
C LYS A 44 8.90 0.43 15.25
N ARG A 45 8.33 -0.48 14.44
CA ARG A 45 8.22 -0.28 12.98
C ARG A 45 7.25 0.83 12.63
N LEU A 46 6.11 0.89 13.30
CA LEU A 46 5.11 1.93 13.08
C LEU A 46 5.66 3.32 13.46
N THR A 47 6.36 3.44 14.59
CA THR A 47 7.05 4.67 15.00
C THR A 47 8.08 5.11 13.96
N ALA A 48 8.93 4.18 13.47
CA ALA A 48 9.91 4.50 12.45
C ALA A 48 9.28 5.00 11.14
N SER A 49 8.18 4.36 10.71
CA SER A 49 7.39 4.79 9.55
C SER A 49 6.83 6.20 9.75
N LEU A 50 6.20 6.44 10.90
CA LEU A 50 5.65 7.75 11.27
C LEU A 50 6.71 8.85 11.23
N MET A 51 7.88 8.62 11.84
CA MET A 51 8.96 9.62 11.87
C MET A 51 9.50 9.93 10.46
N LYS A 52 9.67 8.91 9.61
CA LYS A 52 10.09 9.09 8.21
C LYS A 52 9.08 9.94 7.44
N ASN A 53 7.82 9.60 7.56
CA ASN A 53 6.72 10.26 6.87
C ASN A 53 6.55 11.71 7.35
N HIS A 54 6.68 11.94 8.66
CA HIS A 54 6.63 13.29 9.23
C HIS A 54 7.81 14.13 8.76
N ALA A 55 9.02 13.57 8.72
CA ALA A 55 10.18 14.27 8.18
C ALA A 55 10.00 14.65 6.70
N TYR A 56 9.45 13.74 5.88
CA TYR A 56 9.09 14.04 4.48
C TYR A 56 8.05 15.16 4.39
N TYR A 57 6.97 15.06 5.16
CA TYR A 57 5.93 16.10 5.22
C TYR A 57 6.51 17.47 5.58
N ARG A 58 7.35 17.55 6.63
CA ARG A 58 8.00 18.81 7.05
C ARG A 58 8.86 19.38 5.93
N LYS A 59 9.60 18.54 5.20
CA LYS A 59 10.44 18.97 4.09
C LYS A 59 9.61 19.55 2.94
N GLU A 60 8.50 18.91 2.60
CA GLU A 60 7.67 19.31 1.45
C GLU A 60 6.76 20.50 1.73
N THR A 61 6.35 20.70 2.99
CA THR A 61 5.37 21.73 3.37
C THR A 61 5.96 22.87 4.19
N GLY A 62 7.14 22.66 4.81
CA GLY A 62 7.71 23.59 5.79
C GLY A 62 6.97 23.62 7.13
N GLN A 63 5.89 22.85 7.29
CA GLN A 63 5.05 22.85 8.49
C GLN A 63 5.41 21.71 9.45
N LYS A 64 5.36 21.97 10.75
CA LYS A 64 5.57 20.96 11.80
C LYS A 64 4.26 20.67 12.53
N LEU A 65 3.90 19.38 12.56
CA LEU A 65 2.85 18.87 13.44
C LEU A 65 3.44 18.65 14.83
N GLU A 66 3.22 19.59 15.76
CA GLU A 66 3.79 19.59 17.12
C GLU A 66 3.38 18.37 17.97
N THR A 67 2.23 17.77 17.67
CA THR A 67 1.74 16.56 18.34
C THR A 67 2.56 15.30 18.03
N ILE A 68 3.35 15.31 16.94
CA ILE A 68 4.16 14.17 16.52
C ILE A 68 5.58 14.34 17.07
N GLY A 69 5.99 13.47 18.00
CA GLY A 69 7.33 13.49 18.60
C GLY A 69 7.41 14.09 20.00
N ALA A 70 6.28 14.43 20.62
CA ALA A 70 6.24 15.11 21.91
C ALA A 70 6.60 14.20 23.12
N ASP A 71 6.49 12.87 23.01
CA ASP A 71 6.72 11.97 24.14
C ASP A 71 7.24 10.60 23.67
N ASP A 72 8.54 10.36 23.78
CA ASP A 72 9.20 9.18 23.19
C ASP A 72 9.25 7.97 24.14
N ALA A 73 8.99 8.17 25.44
CA ALA A 73 9.27 7.16 26.45
C ALA A 73 8.34 5.94 26.38
N ARG A 74 7.06 6.09 25.98
CA ARG A 74 6.10 4.96 25.83
C ARG A 74 4.97 5.24 24.83
N ARG A 75 5.30 5.29 23.54
CA ARG A 75 4.27 5.30 22.49
C ARG A 75 3.56 3.95 22.44
N ASN A 76 2.29 3.91 22.84
CA ASN A 76 1.42 2.76 22.59
C ASN A 76 0.92 2.76 21.13
N ILE A 77 0.46 1.61 20.64
CA ILE A 77 0.01 1.45 19.25
C ILE A 77 -1.12 2.42 18.88
N THR A 78 -2.03 2.70 19.81
CA THR A 78 -3.16 3.62 19.61
C THR A 78 -2.68 5.05 19.37
N THR A 79 -1.70 5.52 20.14
CA THR A 79 -1.10 6.85 19.95
C THR A 79 -0.41 6.94 18.59
N ILE A 80 0.35 5.91 18.20
CA ILE A 80 1.03 5.88 16.90
C ILE A 80 0.01 5.89 15.75
N ALA A 81 -1.08 5.12 15.86
CA ALA A 81 -2.14 5.09 14.86
C ALA A 81 -2.84 6.46 14.73
N ARG A 82 -3.09 7.15 15.85
CA ARG A 82 -3.66 8.50 15.86
C ARG A 82 -2.73 9.52 15.19
N GLU A 83 -1.44 9.48 15.52
CA GLU A 83 -0.42 10.35 14.92
C GLU A 83 -0.26 10.10 13.42
N LEU A 84 -0.29 8.83 12.98
CA LEU A 84 -0.28 8.46 11.57
C LEU A 84 -1.50 9.01 10.82
N THR A 85 -2.69 8.85 11.40
CA THR A 85 -3.95 9.35 10.81
C THR A 85 -3.93 10.88 10.68
N LEU A 86 -3.43 11.58 11.71
CA LEU A 86 -3.30 13.04 11.68
C LEU A 86 -2.36 13.48 10.56
N LEU A 87 -1.19 12.83 10.47
CA LEU A 87 -0.19 13.13 9.47
C LEU A 87 -0.72 12.90 8.05
N GLU A 88 -1.45 11.81 7.83
CA GLU A 88 -2.04 11.47 6.53
C GLU A 88 -3.09 12.51 6.10
N ARG A 89 -3.96 12.95 7.01
CA ARG A 89 -4.93 14.03 6.75
C ARG A 89 -4.24 15.34 6.37
N ALA A 90 -3.25 15.76 7.15
CA ALA A 90 -2.51 17.00 6.89
C ALA A 90 -1.77 16.95 5.54
N ALA A 91 -1.19 15.80 5.18
CA ALA A 91 -0.57 15.63 3.87
C ALA A 91 -1.58 15.66 2.73
N ALA A 92 -2.73 14.99 2.89
CA ALA A 92 -3.78 15.02 1.89
C ALA A 92 -4.31 16.44 1.63
N GLU A 93 -4.51 17.23 2.70
CA GLU A 93 -4.87 18.66 2.61
C GLU A 93 -3.80 19.48 1.88
N ALA A 94 -2.52 19.14 2.07
CA ALA A 94 -1.40 19.75 1.35
C ALA A 94 -1.20 19.19 -0.09
N GLY A 95 -2.11 18.35 -0.59
CA GLY A 95 -2.01 17.73 -1.91
C GLY A 95 -0.86 16.72 -2.03
N ARG A 96 -0.43 16.14 -0.91
CA ARG A 96 0.67 15.17 -0.83
C ARG A 96 0.18 13.81 -0.38
N PHE A 97 0.85 12.77 -0.88
CA PHE A 97 0.62 11.39 -0.45
C PHE A 97 1.79 10.92 0.40
N ILE A 98 1.47 10.21 1.47
CA ILE A 98 2.45 9.63 2.37
C ILE A 98 2.62 8.15 2.04
N GLY A 99 3.87 7.69 1.99
CA GLY A 99 4.19 6.31 1.60
C GLY A 99 4.60 6.22 0.13
N SER A 100 3.89 5.41 -0.65
CA SER A 100 4.14 5.23 -2.09
C SER A 100 3.16 6.06 -2.90
N ALA A 101 3.65 6.77 -3.92
CA ALA A 101 2.79 7.34 -4.95
C ALA A 101 1.94 6.22 -5.57
N PRO A 102 0.64 6.45 -5.83
CA PRO A 102 -0.20 5.44 -6.45
C PRO A 102 0.40 5.04 -7.80
N VAL A 103 0.50 3.74 -8.07
CA VAL A 103 0.85 3.27 -9.41
C VAL A 103 -0.35 3.55 -10.31
N LEU A 104 -0.27 4.65 -11.04
CA LEU A 104 -1.27 4.98 -12.05
C LEU A 104 -1.12 3.97 -13.19
N TYR A 105 -2.01 2.99 -13.22
CA TYR A 105 -2.08 2.04 -14.32
C TYR A 105 -2.60 2.78 -15.57
N ALA A 106 -1.68 3.31 -16.37
CA ALA A 106 -1.95 3.86 -17.70
C ALA A 106 -2.15 2.70 -18.69
N GLY A 107 -3.22 1.93 -18.50
CA GLY A 107 -3.54 0.83 -19.38
C GLY A 107 -3.94 1.32 -20.77
N ARG A 108 -3.05 1.22 -21.75
CA ARG A 108 -3.52 0.90 -23.11
C ARG A 108 -3.93 -0.57 -23.05
N LEU A 109 -5.19 -0.82 -22.65
CA LEU A 109 -5.81 -2.12 -22.86
C LEU A 109 -5.68 -2.46 -24.36
N PRO A 110 -5.27 -3.67 -24.75
CA PRO A 110 -5.33 -4.06 -26.14
C PRO A 110 -6.77 -3.86 -26.61
N SER A 111 -6.94 -3.02 -27.63
CA SER A 111 -8.22 -2.57 -28.18
C SER A 111 -8.99 -3.67 -28.93
N GLY A 112 -8.76 -4.94 -28.59
CA GLY A 112 -9.36 -6.09 -29.25
C GLY A 112 -9.96 -7.07 -28.25
N GLY A 113 -11.28 -7.29 -28.37
CA GLY A 113 -12.08 -8.49 -28.11
C GLY A 113 -11.98 -9.28 -26.78
N LYS A 114 -10.80 -9.39 -26.16
CA LYS A 114 -10.54 -10.25 -24.98
C LYS A 114 -10.60 -9.48 -23.66
N ALA A 115 -10.34 -8.18 -23.65
CA ALA A 115 -10.38 -7.35 -22.44
C ALA A 115 -11.78 -7.22 -21.82
N GLY A 116 -12.83 -7.20 -22.64
CA GLY A 116 -14.23 -7.22 -22.17
C GLY A 116 -14.68 -8.55 -21.57
N ARG A 117 -13.93 -9.63 -21.83
CA ARG A 117 -14.20 -10.97 -21.26
C ARG A 117 -13.56 -11.09 -19.88
N LEU A 118 -12.33 -10.60 -19.73
CA LEU A 118 -11.64 -10.57 -18.44
C LEU A 118 -12.36 -9.66 -17.42
N ARG A 119 -12.87 -8.51 -17.86
CA ARG A 119 -13.70 -7.64 -16.99
C ARG A 119 -14.99 -8.32 -16.51
N ARG A 120 -15.66 -9.08 -17.39
CA ARG A 120 -16.86 -9.85 -17.02
C ARG A 120 -16.53 -11.02 -16.08
N GLN A 121 -15.46 -11.75 -16.35
CA GLN A 121 -15.04 -12.88 -15.52
C GLN A 121 -14.59 -12.44 -14.12
N LEU A 122 -13.99 -11.25 -13.99
CA LEU A 122 -13.64 -10.67 -12.70
C LEU A 122 -14.89 -10.17 -11.95
N ALA A 123 -15.84 -9.52 -12.63
CA ALA A 123 -17.10 -9.10 -12.02
C ALA A 123 -18.00 -10.28 -11.60
N GLU A 124 -18.03 -11.37 -12.39
CA GLU A 124 -18.74 -12.62 -12.07
C GLU A 124 -18.09 -13.36 -10.88
N ALA A 125 -16.76 -13.27 -10.72
CA ALA A 125 -16.05 -13.85 -9.58
C ALA A 125 -16.15 -13.00 -8.29
N GLU A 126 -16.42 -11.70 -8.42
CA GLU A 126 -16.54 -10.77 -7.29
C GLU A 126 -17.98 -10.58 -6.78
N GLY A 127 -18.97 -11.23 -7.40
CA GLY A 127 -20.32 -11.36 -6.85
C GLY A 127 -20.93 -10.04 -6.41
N GLU A 128 -21.18 -9.11 -7.33
CA GLU A 128 -21.95 -7.90 -7.02
C GLU A 128 -23.44 -8.27 -6.78
N PRO A 129 -24.02 -7.92 -5.61
CA PRO A 129 -25.46 -8.01 -5.41
C PRO A 129 -26.15 -6.91 -6.22
N GLN A 130 -27.26 -7.27 -6.87
CA GLN A 130 -28.16 -6.35 -7.56
C GLN A 130 -28.88 -5.41 -6.59
#